data_AF-A0A8J5GL24-F1
#
_entry.id   AF-A0A8J5GL24-F1
#
_cell.length_a   1.000
_cell.length_b   1.000
_cell.length_c   1.000
_cell.angle_alpha   90.00
_cell.angle_beta   90.00
_cell.angle_gamma   90.00
#
_symmetry.space_group_name_H-M   'P 1'
#
loop_
_entity.id
_entity.type
_entity.pdbx_description
1 polymer ?
#
loop_
_entity_poly.entity_id
_entity_poly.type
_entity_poly.pdbx_seq_one_letter_code
_entity_poly.pdbx_strand_id
1 'polypeptide(L)'
;MQRVAVLHLEERCQRAIEWALKIEPSIKYLVVSGGVASNKYVRARLNHVVENNNLQLVCPPPSLCTDNGVMIAWTGIEHFLSGRFDPPPPDNEPEDAMFELRPRWPLGEEYLQGKSEARSMKKARMYPSLTSMIQDSLQQQS
;
A
#
# COMPACT_ATOMS: atom_id res chain seq x y z
N MET A 1 -13.51 16.92 -20.06
CA MET A 1 -13.11 15.53 -19.73
C MET A 1 -13.14 15.23 -18.23
N GLN A 2 -12.55 16.07 -17.36
CA GLN A 2 -12.49 15.82 -15.90
C GLN A 2 -13.86 15.55 -15.24
N ARG A 3 -14.93 16.27 -15.62
CA ARG A 3 -16.27 16.11 -15.03
C ARG A 3 -16.84 14.69 -15.14
N VAL A 4 -16.70 14.04 -16.29
CA VAL A 4 -17.26 12.69 -16.52
C VAL A 4 -16.53 11.66 -15.67
N ALA A 5 -15.20 11.75 -15.58
CA ALA A 5 -14.41 10.88 -14.72
C ALA A 5 -14.79 11.04 -13.23
N VAL A 6 -15.05 12.27 -12.79
CA VAL A 6 -15.47 12.52 -11.40
C VAL A 6 -16.87 12.02 -11.13
N LEU A 7 -17.83 12.21 -12.05
CA LEU A 7 -19.17 11.63 -11.91
C LEU A 7 -19.10 10.09 -11.78
N HIS A 8 -18.24 9.46 -12.58
CA HIS A 8 -18.04 8.01 -12.46
C HIS A 8 -17.44 7.62 -11.10
N LEU A 9 -16.44 8.38 -10.60
CA LEU A 9 -15.89 8.16 -9.27
C LEU A 9 -16.95 8.28 -8.16
N GLU A 10 -17.82 9.29 -8.24
CA GLU A 10 -18.91 9.47 -7.28
C GLU A 10 -19.84 8.26 -7.25
N GLU A 11 -20.30 7.81 -8.42
CA GLU A 11 -21.18 6.64 -8.53
C GLU A 11 -20.53 5.37 -7.97
N ARG A 12 -19.25 5.16 -8.31
CA ARG A 12 -18.50 4.00 -7.82
C ARG A 12 -18.28 4.04 -6.30
N CYS A 13 -17.92 5.21 -5.76
CA CYS A 13 -17.73 5.39 -4.33
C CYS A 13 -19.04 5.21 -3.55
N GLN A 14 -20.16 5.76 -4.04
CA GLN A 14 -21.48 5.57 -3.43
C GLN A 14 -21.82 4.08 -3.32
N ARG A 15 -21.70 3.33 -4.42
CA ARG A 15 -21.97 1.89 -4.44
C ARG A 15 -21.03 1.10 -3.53
N ALA A 16 -19.76 1.49 -3.48
CA ALA A 16 -18.77 0.85 -2.60
C ALA A 16 -19.09 1.10 -1.12
N ILE A 17 -19.51 2.32 -0.74
CA ILE A 17 -19.93 2.65 0.63
C ILE A 17 -21.14 1.82 1.03
N GLU A 18 -22.17 1.75 0.19
CA GLU A 18 -23.37 0.94 0.45
C GLU A 18 -23.03 -0.53 0.66
N TRP A 19 -22.07 -1.06 -0.09
CA TRP A 19 -21.61 -2.43 0.08
C TRP A 19 -20.79 -2.61 1.36
N ALA A 20 -19.87 -1.70 1.63
CA ALA A 20 -19.01 -1.74 2.81
C ALA A 20 -19.83 -1.65 4.11
N LEU A 21 -20.83 -0.76 4.19
CA LEU A 21 -21.69 -0.62 5.37
C LEU A 21 -22.60 -1.83 5.61
N LYS A 22 -22.91 -2.62 4.57
CA LYS A 22 -23.61 -3.90 4.73
C LYS A 22 -22.71 -4.98 5.34
N ILE A 23 -21.42 -4.93 5.06
CA ILE A 23 -20.43 -5.87 5.60
C ILE A 23 -20.01 -5.46 7.02
N GLU A 24 -19.70 -4.18 7.20
CA GLU A 24 -19.26 -3.60 8.47
C GLU A 24 -19.97 -2.25 8.71
N PRO A 25 -21.11 -2.26 9.43
CA PRO A 25 -21.87 -1.06 9.75
C PRO A 25 -21.10 -0.04 10.60
N SER A 26 -19.99 -0.44 11.26
CA SER A 26 -19.19 0.46 12.10
C SER A 26 -18.23 1.35 11.32
N ILE A 27 -18.12 1.21 9.99
CA ILE A 27 -17.27 2.07 9.16
C ILE A 27 -17.73 3.52 9.29
N LYS A 28 -16.75 4.43 9.49
CA LYS A 28 -17.00 5.87 9.68
C LYS A 28 -16.27 6.75 8.67
N TYR A 29 -15.28 6.20 7.96
CA TYR A 29 -14.34 6.98 7.17
C TYR A 29 -14.19 6.40 5.77
N LEU A 30 -14.14 7.30 4.78
CA LEU A 30 -13.59 7.00 3.46
C LEU A 30 -12.22 7.68 3.36
N VAL A 31 -11.17 6.89 3.17
CA VAL A 31 -9.82 7.41 2.97
C VAL A 31 -9.52 7.50 1.47
N VAL A 32 -9.08 8.68 1.00
CA VAL A 32 -8.66 8.89 -0.39
C VAL A 32 -7.21 9.39 -0.40
N SER A 33 -6.29 8.56 -0.90
CA SER A 33 -4.86 8.86 -1.07
C SER A 33 -4.46 8.83 -2.56
N GLY A 34 -3.19 9.08 -2.87
CA GLY A 34 -2.69 9.17 -4.25
C GLY A 34 -2.72 10.59 -4.83
N GLY A 35 -2.12 10.78 -6.00
CA GLY A 35 -2.03 12.09 -6.66
C GLY A 35 -3.41 12.70 -6.98
N VAL A 36 -4.41 11.87 -7.30
CA VAL A 36 -5.79 12.32 -7.56
C VAL A 36 -6.45 12.86 -6.30
N ALA A 37 -6.07 12.36 -5.12
CA ALA A 37 -6.54 12.90 -3.85
C ALA A 37 -6.14 14.36 -3.67
N SER A 38 -5.06 14.86 -4.30
CA SER A 38 -4.65 16.27 -4.19
C SER A 38 -5.54 17.22 -5.02
N ASN A 39 -6.44 16.70 -5.86
CA ASN A 39 -7.34 17.50 -6.68
C ASN A 39 -8.53 18.02 -5.85
N LYS A 40 -8.59 19.35 -5.64
CA LYS A 40 -9.64 20.01 -4.83
C LYS A 40 -11.06 19.72 -5.34
N TYR A 41 -11.26 19.63 -6.66
CA TYR A 41 -12.56 19.33 -7.23
C TYR A 41 -12.98 17.90 -6.93
N VAL A 42 -12.08 16.93 -7.05
CA VAL A 42 -12.35 15.53 -6.66
C VAL A 42 -12.69 15.44 -5.16
N ARG A 43 -11.89 16.08 -4.30
CA ARG A 43 -12.15 16.10 -2.85
C ARG A 43 -13.55 16.63 -2.52
N ALA A 44 -13.93 17.78 -3.07
CA ALA A 44 -15.23 18.38 -2.79
C ALA A 44 -16.40 17.47 -3.21
N ARG A 45 -16.28 16.84 -4.38
CA ARG A 45 -17.28 15.91 -4.92
C ARG A 45 -17.41 14.64 -4.07
N LEU A 46 -16.29 14.02 -3.69
CA LEU A 46 -16.31 12.86 -2.79
C LEU A 46 -16.75 13.21 -1.37
N ASN A 47 -16.51 14.44 -0.90
CA ASN A 47 -16.96 14.90 0.40
C ASN A 47 -18.50 14.90 0.48
N HIS A 48 -19.18 15.36 -0.58
CA HIS A 48 -20.64 15.27 -0.65
C HIS A 48 -21.15 13.82 -0.61
N VAL A 49 -20.43 12.89 -1.27
CA VAL A 49 -20.81 11.47 -1.25
C VAL A 49 -20.75 10.92 0.18
N VAL A 50 -19.68 11.17 0.93
CA VAL A 50 -19.55 10.64 2.29
C VAL A 50 -20.51 11.29 3.28
N GLU A 51 -20.77 12.59 3.16
CA GLU A 51 -21.71 13.33 4.02
C GLU A 51 -23.13 12.76 3.90
N ASN A 52 -23.56 12.44 2.68
CA ASN A 52 -24.85 11.80 2.42
C ASN A 52 -25.00 10.41 3.07
N ASN A 53 -23.87 9.75 3.40
CA ASN A 53 -23.85 8.44 4.04
C ASN A 53 -23.42 8.51 5.53
N ASN A 54 -23.38 9.71 6.13
CA ASN A 54 -22.90 9.94 7.51
C ASN A 54 -21.46 9.44 7.77
N LEU A 55 -20.61 9.51 6.74
CA LEU A 55 -19.19 9.18 6.81
C LEU A 55 -18.34 10.46 6.71
N GLN A 56 -17.06 10.33 7.06
CA GLN A 56 -16.09 11.42 6.97
C GLN A 56 -15.03 11.12 5.90
N LEU A 57 -14.70 12.13 5.10
CA LEU A 57 -13.64 12.03 4.10
C LEU A 57 -12.30 12.33 4.76
N VAL A 58 -11.36 11.40 4.65
CA VAL A 58 -9.98 11.59 5.11
C VAL A 58 -9.07 11.62 3.89
N CYS A 59 -8.33 12.70 3.74
CA CYS A 59 -7.31 12.83 2.70
C CYS A 59 -5.96 13.15 3.37
N PRO A 60 -4.95 12.27 3.24
CA PRO A 60 -3.63 12.55 3.80
C PRO A 60 -3.00 13.83 3.22
N PRO A 61 -2.00 14.41 3.91
CA PRO A 61 -1.17 15.46 3.36
C PRO A 61 -0.59 15.06 1.99
N PRO A 62 -0.52 15.97 1.00
CA PRO A 62 -0.04 15.65 -0.34
C PRO A 62 1.34 14.98 -0.38
N SER A 63 2.25 15.34 0.53
CA SER A 63 3.58 14.74 0.66
C SER A 63 3.56 13.25 1.02
N LEU A 64 2.48 12.77 1.65
CA LEU A 64 2.27 11.36 2.00
C LEU A 64 1.43 10.62 0.96
N CYS A 65 0.83 11.32 0.00
CA CYS A 65 -0.02 10.73 -1.03
C CYS A 65 0.75 10.18 -2.23
N THR A 66 2.03 10.53 -2.39
CA THR A 66 2.92 9.97 -3.43
C THR A 66 3.76 8.82 -2.88
N ASP A 67 4.14 7.88 -3.73
CA ASP A 67 4.97 6.73 -3.33
C ASP A 67 6.24 7.19 -2.60
N ASN A 68 6.39 6.75 -1.35
CA ASN A 68 7.49 7.15 -0.48
C ASN A 68 7.90 6.00 0.45
N GLY A 69 9.12 6.07 1.01
CA GLY A 69 9.60 5.04 1.94
C GLY A 69 8.85 5.00 3.28
N VAL A 70 8.18 6.09 3.67
CA VAL A 70 7.45 6.17 4.95
C VAL A 70 6.26 5.23 4.94
N MET A 71 5.51 5.12 3.83
CA MET A 71 4.37 4.21 3.75
C MET A 71 4.79 2.72 3.85
N ILE A 72 5.98 2.39 3.33
CA ILE A 72 6.55 1.03 3.42
C ILE A 72 7.00 0.73 4.85
N ALA A 73 7.74 1.65 5.47
CA ALA A 73 8.20 1.51 6.85
C ALA A 73 7.02 1.39 7.83
N TRP A 74 5.99 2.24 7.67
CA TRP A 74 4.79 2.20 8.52
C TRP A 74 4.03 0.88 8.38
N THR A 75 3.84 0.41 7.14
CA THR A 75 3.20 -0.90 6.90
C THR A 75 4.01 -2.03 7.55
N GLY A 76 5.35 -1.98 7.47
CA GLY A 76 6.22 -2.94 8.14
C GLY A 76 6.09 -2.94 9.66
N ILE A 77 5.98 -1.77 10.28
CA ILE A 77 5.76 -1.64 11.74
C ILE A 77 4.40 -2.23 12.12
N GLU A 78 3.32 -1.88 11.42
CA GLU A 78 1.97 -2.41 11.67
C GLU A 78 1.93 -3.95 11.54
N HIS A 79 2.62 -4.48 10.53
CA HIS A 79 2.80 -5.91 10.33
C HIS A 79 3.56 -6.57 11.48
N PHE A 80 4.71 -6.01 11.87
CA PHE A 80 5.52 -6.52 12.97
C PHE A 80 4.75 -6.54 14.30
N LEU A 81 4.05 -5.43 14.63
CA LEU A 81 3.21 -5.33 15.82
C LEU A 81 2.04 -6.31 15.80
N SER A 82 1.53 -6.64 14.61
CA SER A 82 0.48 -7.66 14.41
C SER A 82 1.01 -9.10 14.36
N GLY A 83 2.33 -9.31 14.57
CA GLY A 83 2.96 -10.63 14.47
C GLY A 83 3.05 -11.19 13.04
N ARG A 84 2.88 -10.34 12.02
CA ARG A 84 2.92 -10.70 10.59
C ARG A 84 4.28 -10.35 9.98
N PHE A 85 5.32 -11.08 10.37
CA PHE A 85 6.65 -10.91 9.83
C PHE A 85 7.29 -12.27 9.58
N ASP A 86 8.15 -12.32 8.56
CA ASP A 86 9.02 -13.48 8.35
C ASP A 86 10.11 -13.50 9.41
N PRO A 87 10.54 -14.68 9.90
CA PRO A 87 11.61 -14.76 10.87
C PRO A 87 12.85 -14.01 10.38
N PRO A 88 13.63 -13.39 11.29
CA PRO A 88 14.85 -12.72 10.90
C PRO A 88 15.75 -13.71 10.16
N PRO A 89 16.50 -13.24 9.15
CA PRO A 89 17.42 -14.10 8.44
C PRO A 89 18.45 -14.71 9.42
N PRO A 90 18.94 -15.92 9.14
CA PRO A 90 19.94 -16.55 9.99
C PRO A 90 21.29 -15.80 9.90
N ASP A 91 22.11 -15.88 10.94
CA ASP A 91 23.40 -15.15 11.04
C ASP A 91 24.38 -15.47 9.89
N ASN A 92 24.19 -16.60 9.21
CA ASN A 92 24.99 -17.06 8.08
C ASN A 92 24.28 -16.86 6.73
N GLU A 93 23.42 -15.85 6.61
CA GLU A 93 22.72 -15.56 5.36
C GLU A 93 23.74 -15.30 4.22
N PRO A 94 23.64 -16.02 3.09
CA PRO A 94 24.51 -15.77 1.96
C PRO A 94 24.26 -14.36 1.42
N GLU A 95 25.33 -13.60 1.12
CA GLU A 95 25.26 -12.25 0.54
C GLU A 95 24.39 -12.16 -0.74
N ASP A 96 24.16 -13.31 -1.38
CA ASP A 96 23.38 -13.47 -2.60
C ASP A 96 21.93 -13.97 -2.37
N ALA A 97 21.34 -13.64 -1.21
CA ALA A 97 19.95 -13.95 -0.94
C ALA A 97 19.02 -13.46 -2.07
N MET A 98 18.26 -14.40 -2.64
CA MET A 98 17.34 -14.13 -3.74
C MET A 98 15.91 -14.01 -3.21
N PHE A 99 15.29 -12.86 -3.43
CA PHE A 99 13.88 -12.65 -3.09
C PHE A 99 12.96 -12.89 -4.29
N GLU A 100 11.79 -13.46 -4.03
CA GLU A 100 10.72 -13.54 -5.03
C GLU A 100 10.05 -12.18 -5.19
N LEU A 101 10.29 -11.51 -6.31
CA LEU A 101 9.52 -10.33 -6.67
C LEU A 101 8.24 -10.75 -7.39
N ARG A 102 7.10 -10.26 -6.90
CA ARG A 102 5.80 -10.44 -7.54
C ARG A 102 5.32 -9.12 -8.14
N PRO A 103 5.49 -8.89 -9.47
CA PRO A 103 5.03 -7.66 -10.11
C PRO A 103 3.51 -7.44 -10.04
N ARG A 104 2.74 -8.53 -9.93
CA ARG A 104 1.29 -8.50 -9.72
C ARG A 104 1.00 -9.14 -8.37
N TRP A 105 1.14 -8.36 -7.31
CA TRP A 105 0.89 -8.82 -5.95
C TRP A 105 -0.60 -8.62 -5.61
N PRO A 106 -1.37 -9.67 -5.33
CA PRO A 106 -2.78 -9.52 -4.95
C PRO A 106 -2.90 -8.83 -3.58
N LEU A 107 -3.85 -7.90 -3.47
CA LEU A 107 -4.24 -7.32 -2.17
C LEU A 107 -5.23 -8.28 -1.49
N GLY A 108 -4.77 -9.00 -0.47
CA GLY A 108 -5.59 -9.95 0.30
C GLY A 108 -5.52 -11.39 -0.20
N GLU A 109 -6.42 -12.24 0.31
CA GLU A 109 -6.55 -13.63 -0.15
C GLU A 109 -6.94 -13.66 -1.64
N GLU A 110 -6.35 -14.59 -2.40
CA GLU A 110 -6.70 -14.76 -3.81
C GLU A 110 -8.19 -15.14 -3.92
N TYR A 111 -9.00 -14.23 -4.47
CA TYR A 111 -10.38 -14.55 -4.83
C TYR A 111 -10.37 -15.78 -5.75
N LEU A 112 -10.93 -16.90 -5.30
CA LEU A 112 -10.98 -18.18 -6.04
C LEU A 112 -11.56 -18.05 -7.46
N GLN A 113 -12.36 -17.00 -7.72
CA GLN A 113 -13.00 -16.72 -9.02
C GLN A 113 -12.19 -15.76 -9.93
N GLY A 114 -11.11 -15.16 -9.43
CA GLY A 114 -10.30 -14.17 -10.13
C GLY A 114 -8.85 -14.58 -10.20
N LYS A 115 -8.55 -15.79 -10.71
CA LYS A 115 -7.17 -16.22 -10.93
C LYS A 115 -6.51 -15.35 -12.00
N SER A 116 -5.69 -14.39 -11.60
CA SER A 116 -4.53 -14.02 -12.42
C SER A 116 -3.34 -14.81 -11.89
N GLU A 117 -2.90 -15.84 -12.62
CA GLU A 117 -1.63 -16.50 -12.29
C GLU A 117 -0.51 -15.45 -12.39
N ALA A 118 0.00 -15.01 -11.25
CA ALA A 118 1.19 -14.19 -11.23
C ALA A 118 2.35 -15.09 -11.67
N ARG A 119 2.78 -14.97 -12.93
CA ARG A 119 4.05 -15.53 -13.38
C ARG A 119 5.18 -14.82 -12.62
N SER A 120 5.58 -15.37 -11.47
CA SER A 120 6.80 -14.98 -10.76
C SER A 120 7.97 -15.25 -11.70
N MET A 121 8.57 -14.19 -12.27
CA MET A 121 9.65 -14.34 -13.25
C MET A 121 10.82 -13.37 -13.06
N LYS A 122 10.96 -12.72 -11.89
CA LYS A 122 12.15 -11.89 -11.63
C LYS A 122 12.66 -12.13 -10.21
N LYS A 123 13.79 -12.83 -10.11
CA LYS A 123 14.61 -12.83 -8.91
C LYS A 123 15.51 -11.60 -8.99
N ALA A 124 15.59 -10.81 -7.93
CA ALA A 124 16.53 -9.69 -7.82
C ALA A 124 17.61 -10.03 -6.79
N ARG A 125 18.85 -9.65 -7.10
CA ARG A 125 19.99 -9.75 -6.18
C ARG A 125 19.97 -8.51 -5.29
N MET A 126 19.99 -8.70 -3.98
CA MET A 126 20.24 -7.60 -3.05
C MET A 126 21.73 -7.28 -3.03
N TYR A 127 22.06 -5.99 -2.97
CA TYR A 127 23.43 -5.57 -2.70
C TYR A 127 23.73 -5.78 -1.21
N PRO A 128 25.01 -5.96 -0.83
CA PRO A 128 25.41 -6.12 0.56
C PRO A 128 24.80 -5.04 1.45
N SER A 129 24.42 -5.40 2.68
CA SER A 129 23.83 -4.44 3.60
C SER A 129 24.80 -3.28 3.86
N LEU A 130 24.27 -2.07 4.10
CA LEU A 130 25.10 -0.93 4.53
C LEU A 130 25.96 -1.29 5.75
N THR A 131 25.43 -2.12 6.65
CA THR A 131 26.14 -2.63 7.82
C THR A 131 27.35 -3.51 7.44
N SER A 132 27.19 -4.43 6.49
CA SER A 132 28.30 -5.29 6.05
C SER A 132 29.35 -4.48 5.29
N MET A 133 28.93 -3.55 4.42
CA MET A 133 29.85 -2.65 3.72
C MET A 133 30.69 -1.78 4.68
N ILE A 134 30.08 -1.31 5.78
CA ILE A 134 30.78 -0.55 6.82
C ILE A 134 31.75 -1.45 7.60
N GLN A 135 31.36 -2.68 7.94
CA GLN A 135 32.25 -3.64 8.62
C GLN A 135 33.45 -4.06 7.77
N ASP A 136 33.25 -4.32 6.48
CA ASP A 136 34.32 -4.66 5.54
C ASP A 136 35.32 -3.50 5.37
N SER A 137 34.81 -2.27 5.31
CA SER A 137 35.66 -1.07 5.23
C SER A 137 36.51 -0.88 6.49
N LEU A 138 35.99 -1.27 7.66
CA LEU A 138 36.71 -1.21 8.93
C LEU A 138 37.76 -2.34 9.06
N GLN A 139 37.51 -3.52 8.50
CA GLN A 139 38.46 -4.63 8.47
C GLN A 139 39.61 -4.44 7.47
N GLN A 140 39.41 -3.65 6.40
CA GLN A 140 40.47 -3.35 5.43
C GLN A 140 41.43 -2.22 5.86
N GLN A 141 41.12 -1.52 6.96
CA GLN A 141 41.97 -0.44 7.52
C GLN A 141 42.85 -0.89 8.70
N SER A 142 42.79 -2.17 9.07
CA SER A 142 43.64 -2.83 10.08
C SER A 142 44.67 -3.75 9.43
#